data_AF-A0A9R0V694-F1
#
_entry.id   AF-A0A9R0V694-F1
#
_cell.length_a   1.000
_cell.length_b   1.000
_cell.length_c   1.000
_cell.angle_alpha   90.00
_cell.angle_beta   90.00
_cell.angle_gamma   90.00
#
_symmetry.space_group_name_H-M   'P 1'
#
loop_
_entity.id
_entity.type
_entity.pdbx_description
1 polymer ?
#
loop_
_entity_poly.entity_id
_entity_poly.type
_entity_poly.pdbx_seq_one_letter_code
_entity_poly.pdbx_strand_id
1 'polypeptide(L)'
;MKTVSLGAPRSSTVKFRMPTRDNLVPIRVDIEVDGQRYRDAFTWNPRDPDSEVITFAKRTAKELKLPATFVPQMLQSIQGQLAEFRSYEGQEMQVKEKIMPLKIDLRVNNTTIRDQFLWDIGNLESDPEEFARTLCDDLNITDPEVGPAIAVCIREQLYEIASQTVSAMREAKMSKKRRAPEFASNSKAMNNAVDMFKYFGSKGSVIR
;
A
#
# COMPACT_ATOMS: atom_id res chain seq x y z
N MET A 1 -13.53 17.57 -42.90
CA MET A 1 -12.62 16.83 -41.99
C MET A 1 -12.70 17.48 -40.62
N LYS A 2 -13.29 16.81 -39.62
CA LYS A 2 -13.32 17.32 -38.24
C LYS A 2 -12.07 16.81 -37.53
N THR A 3 -11.24 17.74 -37.09
CA THR A 3 -10.07 17.47 -36.24
C THR A 3 -10.57 16.95 -34.89
N VAL A 4 -10.31 15.68 -34.60
CA VAL A 4 -10.50 15.12 -33.25
C VAL A 4 -9.37 15.69 -32.41
N SER A 5 -9.68 16.65 -31.54
CA SER A 5 -8.75 17.07 -30.50
C SER A 5 -8.57 15.90 -29.53
N LEU A 6 -7.41 15.25 -29.55
CA LEU A 6 -7.00 14.40 -28.43
C LEU A 6 -6.85 15.31 -27.20
N GLY A 7 -7.87 15.34 -26.35
CA GLY A 7 -7.80 16.00 -25.06
C GLY A 7 -6.66 15.39 -24.24
N ALA A 8 -5.91 16.23 -23.51
CA ALA A 8 -4.89 15.76 -22.59
C ALA A 8 -5.46 14.67 -21.65
N PRO A 9 -4.69 13.62 -21.30
CA PRO A 9 -5.18 12.55 -20.45
C PRO A 9 -5.69 13.12 -19.13
N ARG A 10 -6.95 12.79 -18.79
CA ARG A 10 -7.62 13.27 -17.59
C ARG A 10 -6.97 12.63 -16.36
N SER A 11 -6.00 13.32 -15.76
CA SER A 11 -5.50 12.96 -14.44
C SER A 11 -6.62 13.18 -13.42
N SER A 12 -6.96 12.15 -12.66
CA SER A 12 -7.90 12.24 -11.55
C SER A 12 -7.22 11.83 -10.25
N THR A 13 -7.67 12.38 -9.13
CA THR A 13 -7.14 12.04 -7.81
C THR A 13 -8.18 11.24 -7.06
N VAL A 14 -7.76 10.12 -6.45
CA VAL A 14 -8.60 9.28 -5.60
C VAL A 14 -7.94 9.11 -4.23
N LYS A 15 -8.70 8.59 -3.26
CA LYS A 15 -8.11 8.07 -2.02
C LYS A 15 -7.36 6.79 -2.32
N PHE A 16 -6.21 6.61 -1.67
CA PHE A 16 -5.39 5.41 -1.86
C PHE A 16 -6.23 4.15 -1.67
N ARG A 17 -6.06 3.25 -2.64
CA ARG A 17 -6.68 1.92 -2.71
C ARG A 17 -5.85 1.08 -3.68
N MET A 18 -6.13 -0.21 -3.73
CA MET A 18 -5.65 -1.05 -4.83
C MET A 18 -6.18 -0.51 -6.16
N PRO A 19 -5.31 -0.38 -7.20
CA PRO A 19 -5.69 0.13 -8.51
C PRO A 19 -6.35 -0.97 -9.38
N THR A 20 -7.38 -1.59 -8.81
CA THR A 20 -8.14 -2.71 -9.36
C THR A 20 -9.60 -2.58 -8.91
N ARG A 21 -10.51 -3.30 -9.56
CA ARG A 21 -11.97 -3.24 -9.30
C ARG A 21 -12.28 -3.43 -7.82
N ASP A 22 -11.71 -4.49 -7.24
CA ASP A 22 -11.84 -4.85 -5.84
C ASP A 22 -10.62 -4.41 -5.02
N ASN A 23 -10.85 -3.90 -3.81
CA ASN A 23 -9.78 -3.40 -2.93
C ASN A 23 -9.11 -4.54 -2.13
N LEU A 24 -8.65 -5.59 -2.81
CA LEU A 24 -8.04 -6.74 -2.16
C LEU A 24 -6.52 -6.58 -2.07
N VAL A 25 -6.01 -6.62 -0.84
CA VAL A 25 -4.58 -6.47 -0.51
C VAL A 25 -3.89 -7.82 -0.69
N PRO A 26 -2.79 -7.90 -1.46
CA PRO A 26 -1.98 -9.11 -1.51
C PRO A 26 -1.23 -9.29 -0.17
N ILE A 27 -1.27 -10.51 0.37
CA ILE A 27 -0.62 -10.90 1.61
C ILE A 27 0.33 -12.05 1.30
N ARG A 28 1.59 -11.92 1.73
CA ARG A 28 2.55 -13.03 1.75
C ARG A 28 2.90 -13.40 3.17
N VAL A 29 2.79 -14.68 3.48
CA VAL A 29 3.25 -15.23 4.75
C VAL A 29 4.44 -16.13 4.47
N ASP A 30 5.53 -15.91 5.18
CA ASP A 30 6.73 -16.73 5.11
C ASP A 30 7.33 -16.82 6.51
N ILE A 31 6.98 -17.89 7.23
CA ILE A 31 7.26 -18.05 8.66
C ILE A 31 7.97 -19.37 8.87
N GLU A 32 9.01 -19.34 9.70
CA GLU A 32 9.72 -20.52 10.16
C GLU A 32 9.68 -20.59 11.69
N VAL A 33 9.26 -21.73 12.23
CA VAL A 33 9.21 -22.01 13.67
C VAL A 33 9.71 -23.43 13.89
N ASP A 34 10.70 -23.59 14.77
CA ASP A 34 11.26 -24.89 15.16
C ASP A 34 11.65 -25.79 13.97
N GLY A 35 12.17 -25.19 12.89
CA GLY A 35 12.59 -25.90 11.67
C GLY A 35 11.46 -26.31 10.72
N GLN A 36 10.20 -26.02 11.06
CA GLN A 36 9.08 -26.13 10.14
C GLN A 36 8.81 -24.77 9.50
N ARG A 37 8.43 -24.75 8.22
CA ARG A 37 8.16 -23.52 7.47
C ARG A 37 6.76 -23.54 6.89
N TYR A 38 6.06 -22.42 6.99
CA TYR A 38 4.79 -22.14 6.33
C TYR A 38 4.99 -20.97 5.38
N ARG A 39 4.71 -21.20 4.09
CA ARG A 39 4.79 -20.18 3.04
C ARG A 39 3.50 -20.19 2.24
N ASP A 40 2.89 -19.03 2.12
CA ASP A 40 1.62 -18.86 1.43
C ASP A 40 1.47 -17.44 0.87
N ALA A 41 0.62 -17.28 -0.13
CA ALA A 41 0.32 -16.00 -0.76
C ALA A 41 -1.16 -15.96 -1.16
N PHE A 42 -1.89 -14.99 -0.65
CA PHE A 42 -3.33 -14.86 -0.85
C PHE A 42 -3.74 -13.39 -0.84
N THR A 43 -5.01 -13.10 -1.12
CA THR A 43 -5.57 -11.75 -1.04
C THR A 43 -6.47 -11.58 0.16
N TRP A 44 -6.50 -10.39 0.76
CA TRP A 44 -7.34 -10.08 1.90
C TRP A 44 -8.14 -8.80 1.68
N ASN A 45 -9.40 -8.77 2.13
CA ASN A 45 -10.18 -7.54 2.14
C ASN A 45 -9.78 -6.71 3.39
N PRO A 46 -9.18 -5.52 3.23
CA PRO A 46 -8.68 -4.74 4.36
C PRO A 46 -9.78 -4.20 5.27
N ARG A 47 -11.05 -4.30 4.84
CA ARG A 47 -12.23 -3.94 5.63
C ARG A 47 -12.74 -5.07 6.51
N ASP A 48 -12.28 -6.30 6.31
CA ASP A 48 -12.67 -7.42 7.16
C ASP A 48 -12.11 -7.22 8.58
N PRO A 49 -12.86 -7.61 9.62
CA PRO A 49 -12.43 -7.41 11.00
C PRO A 49 -11.25 -8.32 11.34
N ASP A 50 -10.40 -7.88 12.28
CA ASP A 50 -9.20 -8.63 12.69
C ASP A 50 -9.54 -10.04 13.23
N SER A 51 -10.78 -10.29 13.67
CA SER A 51 -11.27 -11.62 14.05
C SER A 51 -11.24 -12.64 12.91
N GLU A 52 -11.39 -12.20 11.66
CA GLU A 52 -11.27 -13.08 10.49
C GLU A 52 -9.83 -13.54 10.29
N VAL A 53 -8.84 -12.67 10.53
CA VAL A 53 -7.41 -13.03 10.47
C VAL A 53 -7.08 -14.08 11.55
N ILE A 54 -7.65 -13.92 12.76
CA ILE A 54 -7.52 -14.91 13.84
C ILE A 54 -8.14 -16.25 13.46
N THR A 55 -9.33 -16.21 12.84
CA THR A 55 -10.03 -17.42 12.41
C THR A 55 -9.26 -18.14 11.31
N PHE A 56 -8.75 -17.40 10.33
CA PHE A 56 -7.87 -17.92 9.28
C PHE A 56 -6.63 -18.59 9.88
N ALA A 57 -5.83 -17.88 10.68
CA ALA A 57 -4.58 -18.41 11.24
C ALA A 57 -4.81 -19.70 12.06
N LYS A 58 -5.88 -19.75 12.87
CA LYS A 58 -6.24 -20.96 13.64
C LYS A 58 -6.66 -22.12 12.74
N ARG A 59 -7.46 -21.84 11.71
CA ARG A 59 -7.93 -22.86 10.77
C ARG A 59 -6.76 -23.43 9.96
N THR A 60 -5.92 -22.56 9.39
CA THR A 60 -4.72 -22.94 8.63
C THR A 60 -3.77 -23.80 9.47
N ALA A 61 -3.46 -23.37 10.70
CA ALA A 61 -2.61 -24.17 11.59
C ALA A 61 -3.21 -25.56 11.86
N LYS A 62 -4.52 -25.66 12.06
CA LYS A 62 -5.21 -26.94 12.29
C LYS A 62 -5.20 -27.83 11.03
N GLU A 63 -5.53 -27.29 9.87
CA GLU A 63 -5.63 -28.03 8.60
C GLU A 63 -4.27 -28.56 8.16
N LEU A 64 -3.23 -27.74 8.28
CA LEU A 64 -1.86 -28.10 7.93
C LEU A 64 -1.11 -28.82 9.06
N LYS A 65 -1.78 -29.08 10.19
CA LYS A 65 -1.21 -29.71 11.40
C LYS A 65 0.07 -29.01 11.89
N LEU A 66 0.11 -27.69 11.81
CA LEU A 66 1.21 -26.86 12.29
C LEU A 66 1.14 -26.73 13.82
N PRO A 67 2.30 -26.60 14.50
CA PRO A 67 2.36 -26.23 15.91
C PRO A 67 1.57 -24.96 16.22
N ALA A 68 0.96 -24.90 17.41
CA ALA A 68 0.17 -23.74 17.84
C ALA A 68 0.98 -22.43 17.89
N THR A 69 2.31 -22.54 17.95
CA THR A 69 3.27 -21.42 17.90
C THR A 69 3.27 -20.68 16.55
N PHE A 70 2.76 -21.28 15.46
CA PHE A 70 2.60 -20.60 14.18
C PHE A 70 1.49 -19.54 14.20
N VAL A 71 0.42 -19.74 14.98
CA VAL A 71 -0.75 -18.85 15.00
C VAL A 71 -0.35 -17.39 15.31
N PRO A 72 0.38 -17.07 16.39
CA PRO A 72 0.79 -15.69 16.67
C PRO A 72 1.70 -15.10 15.59
N GLN A 73 2.58 -15.91 14.98
CA GLN A 73 3.45 -15.46 13.90
C GLN A 73 2.66 -15.12 12.63
N MET A 74 1.67 -15.95 12.26
CA MET A 74 0.77 -15.69 11.14
C MET A 74 -0.04 -14.41 11.37
N LEU A 75 -0.60 -14.24 12.57
CA LEU A 75 -1.32 -13.03 12.95
C LEU A 75 -0.45 -11.78 12.79
N GLN A 76 0.76 -11.81 13.35
CA GLN A 76 1.70 -10.69 13.26
C GLN A 76 2.04 -10.36 11.81
N SER A 77 2.34 -11.37 10.98
CA SER A 77 2.68 -11.19 9.57
C SER A 77 1.53 -10.56 8.77
N ILE A 78 0.31 -11.09 8.91
CA ILE A 78 -0.86 -10.62 8.15
C ILE A 78 -1.29 -9.23 8.63
N GLN A 79 -1.43 -9.04 9.94
CA GLN A 79 -1.84 -7.76 10.51
C GLN A 79 -0.82 -6.65 10.26
N GLY A 80 0.48 -6.97 10.24
CA GLY A 80 1.53 -6.02 9.89
C GLY A 80 1.37 -5.48 8.47
N GLN A 81 1.15 -6.37 7.49
CA GLN A 81 0.91 -5.99 6.09
C GLN A 81 -0.39 -5.16 5.93
N LEU A 82 -1.46 -5.55 6.62
CA LEU A 82 -2.72 -4.79 6.61
C LEU A 82 -2.57 -3.41 7.26
N ALA A 83 -1.81 -3.31 8.36
CA ALA A 83 -1.53 -2.04 9.02
C ALA A 83 -0.70 -1.10 8.13
N GLU A 84 0.29 -1.65 7.42
CA GLU A 84 1.06 -0.90 6.42
C GLU A 84 0.15 -0.37 5.31
N PHE A 85 -0.69 -1.23 4.72
CA PHE A 85 -1.65 -0.82 3.69
C PHE A 85 -2.57 0.31 4.19
N ARG A 86 -3.16 0.15 5.39
CA ARG A 86 -4.07 1.12 6.01
C ARG A 86 -3.38 2.46 6.31
N SER A 87 -2.06 2.49 6.48
CA SER A 87 -1.30 3.75 6.66
C SER A 87 -1.39 4.70 5.45
N TYR A 88 -1.79 4.17 4.28
CA TYR A 88 -1.96 4.94 3.06
C TYR A 88 -3.41 5.36 2.76
N GLU A 89 -4.46 4.70 3.28
CA GLU A 89 -5.88 4.89 2.88
C GLU A 89 -6.39 6.35 2.91
N GLY A 90 -5.85 7.21 3.80
CA GLY A 90 -6.23 8.63 3.86
C GLY A 90 -5.58 9.52 2.78
N GLN A 91 -4.56 9.01 2.11
CA GLN A 91 -3.68 9.76 1.23
C GLN A 91 -4.25 9.87 -0.19
N GLU A 92 -3.82 10.89 -0.90
CA GLU A 92 -4.19 11.11 -2.29
C GLU A 92 -3.30 10.26 -3.21
N MET A 93 -3.93 9.50 -4.09
CA MET A 93 -3.30 8.75 -5.16
C MET A 93 -3.70 9.36 -6.50
N GLN A 94 -2.72 9.65 -7.36
CA GLN A 94 -2.98 10.10 -8.72
C GLN A 94 -3.26 8.90 -9.61
N VAL A 95 -4.37 8.97 -10.33
CA VAL A 95 -4.78 7.99 -11.32
C VAL A 95 -4.63 8.66 -12.69
N LYS A 96 -3.68 8.14 -13.44
CA LYS A 96 -3.37 8.58 -14.80
C LYS A 96 -3.21 7.33 -15.65
N GLU A 97 -3.78 7.36 -16.85
CA GLU A 97 -3.52 6.36 -17.88
C GLU A 97 -2.01 6.17 -18.05
N LYS A 98 -1.56 4.95 -17.77
CA LYS A 98 -0.14 4.60 -17.79
C LYS A 98 -0.02 3.10 -17.96
N ILE A 99 0.30 2.71 -19.18
CA ILE A 99 0.58 1.32 -19.53
C ILE A 99 1.98 0.96 -19.05
N MET A 100 2.12 -0.11 -18.26
CA MET A 100 3.39 -0.62 -17.77
C MET A 100 3.48 -2.13 -17.97
N PRO A 101 4.69 -2.67 -18.20
CA PRO A 101 4.88 -4.12 -18.24
C PRO A 101 4.80 -4.68 -16.82
N LEU A 102 3.94 -5.67 -16.61
CA LEU A 102 3.98 -6.55 -15.45
C LEU A 102 4.63 -7.87 -15.85
N LYS A 103 5.39 -8.47 -14.93
CA LYS A 103 6.06 -9.75 -15.16
C LYS A 103 5.60 -10.77 -14.15
N ILE A 104 5.36 -11.99 -14.59
CA ILE A 104 5.11 -13.12 -13.70
C ILE A 104 6.22 -14.15 -13.91
N ASP A 105 6.79 -14.61 -12.81
CA ASP A 105 7.72 -15.74 -12.76
C ASP A 105 7.36 -16.56 -11.53
N LEU A 106 6.50 -17.55 -11.75
CA LEU A 106 5.87 -18.33 -10.71
C LEU A 106 6.12 -19.82 -10.93
N ARG A 107 6.39 -20.52 -9.83
CA ARG A 107 6.35 -21.97 -9.78
C ARG A 107 5.33 -22.38 -8.73
N VAL A 108 4.27 -23.03 -9.17
CA VAL A 108 3.20 -23.56 -8.33
C VAL A 108 3.14 -25.06 -8.60
N ASN A 109 3.39 -25.87 -7.57
CA ASN A 109 3.51 -27.32 -7.70
C ASN A 109 4.50 -27.72 -8.81
N ASN A 110 3.98 -28.36 -9.87
CA ASN A 110 4.74 -28.83 -11.02
C ASN A 110 4.65 -27.87 -12.23
N THR A 111 3.89 -26.78 -12.11
CA THR A 111 3.64 -25.81 -13.17
C THR A 111 4.56 -24.60 -12.99
N THR A 112 5.27 -24.22 -14.05
CA THR A 112 6.07 -22.98 -14.08
C THR A 112 5.50 -22.05 -15.14
N ILE A 113 5.16 -20.83 -14.73
CA ILE A 113 4.64 -19.79 -15.63
C ILE A 113 5.62 -18.62 -15.63
N ARG A 114 6.07 -18.25 -16.82
CA ARG A 114 6.89 -17.07 -17.05
C ARG A 114 6.30 -16.27 -18.20
N ASP A 115 5.84 -15.08 -17.90
CA ASP A 115 5.19 -14.20 -18.88
C ASP A 115 5.42 -12.73 -18.56
N GLN A 116 5.21 -11.87 -19.55
CA GLN A 116 5.23 -10.43 -19.43
C GLN A 116 4.14 -9.83 -20.30
N PHE A 117 3.25 -9.07 -19.69
CA PHE A 117 2.12 -8.42 -20.35
C PHE A 117 2.02 -6.93 -19.99
N LEU A 118 1.31 -6.18 -20.81
CA LEU A 118 1.07 -4.76 -20.58
C LEU A 118 -0.19 -4.56 -19.74
N TRP A 119 -0.09 -3.72 -18.71
CA TRP A 119 -1.18 -3.41 -17.80
C TRP A 119 -1.38 -1.90 -17.70
N ASP A 120 -2.62 -1.43 -17.83
CA ASP A 120 -2.96 -0.03 -17.54
C ASP A 120 -3.24 0.14 -16.06
N ILE A 121 -2.28 0.73 -15.33
CA ILE A 121 -2.41 1.00 -13.90
C ILE A 121 -3.43 2.10 -13.59
N GLY A 122 -3.85 2.87 -14.60
CA GLY A 122 -4.90 3.87 -14.49
C GLY A 122 -6.30 3.27 -14.50
N ASN A 123 -6.46 2.03 -14.98
CA ASN A 123 -7.76 1.38 -15.08
C ASN A 123 -8.15 0.72 -13.74
N LEU A 124 -8.88 1.47 -12.92
CA LEU A 124 -9.39 1.01 -11.61
C LEU A 124 -10.48 -0.07 -11.72
N GLU A 125 -10.98 -0.40 -12.91
CA GLU A 125 -11.97 -1.46 -13.12
C GLU A 125 -11.32 -2.80 -13.53
N SER A 126 -9.99 -2.86 -13.61
CA SER A 126 -9.28 -4.09 -13.95
C SER A 126 -9.45 -5.17 -12.88
N ASP A 127 -9.62 -6.42 -13.31
CA ASP A 127 -9.78 -7.60 -12.46
C ASP A 127 -8.60 -8.59 -12.68
N PRO A 128 -7.60 -8.61 -11.78
CA PRO A 128 -6.49 -9.57 -11.83
C PRO A 128 -6.91 -11.03 -11.79
N GLU A 129 -7.98 -11.37 -11.07
CA GLU A 129 -8.49 -12.74 -10.98
C GLU A 129 -9.14 -13.18 -12.29
N GLU A 130 -9.88 -12.30 -12.97
CA GLU A 130 -10.43 -12.57 -14.30
C GLU A 130 -9.34 -12.71 -15.36
N PHE A 131 -8.33 -11.83 -15.33
CA PHE A 131 -7.17 -11.96 -16.20
C PHE A 131 -6.44 -13.29 -15.96
N ALA A 132 -6.19 -13.65 -14.70
CA ALA A 132 -5.50 -14.89 -14.35
C ALA A 132 -6.27 -16.14 -14.80
N ARG A 133 -7.61 -16.16 -14.65
CA ARG A 133 -8.47 -17.25 -15.16
C ARG A 133 -8.33 -17.40 -16.67
N THR A 134 -8.47 -16.28 -17.40
CA THR A 134 -8.36 -16.26 -18.87
C THR A 134 -6.99 -16.77 -19.32
N LEU A 135 -5.91 -16.30 -18.68
CA LEU A 135 -4.56 -16.75 -18.98
C LEU A 135 -4.37 -18.25 -18.71
N CYS A 136 -4.95 -18.79 -17.64
CA CYS A 136 -4.91 -20.23 -17.37
C CYS A 136 -5.68 -21.02 -18.44
N ASP A 137 -6.86 -20.54 -18.84
CA ASP A 137 -7.67 -21.19 -19.89
C ASP A 137 -6.93 -21.21 -21.23
N ASP A 138 -6.35 -20.08 -21.64
CA ASP A 138 -5.58 -19.92 -22.88
C ASP A 138 -4.32 -20.82 -22.92
N LEU A 139 -3.69 -21.05 -21.76
CA LEU A 139 -2.52 -21.92 -21.62
C LEU A 139 -2.87 -23.37 -21.27
N ASN A 140 -4.16 -23.70 -21.19
CA ASN A 140 -4.69 -25.00 -20.74
C ASN A 140 -4.12 -25.46 -19.39
N ILE A 141 -3.92 -24.53 -18.46
CA ILE A 141 -3.47 -24.83 -17.09
C ILE A 141 -4.68 -25.21 -16.25
N THR A 142 -4.68 -26.45 -15.76
CA THR A 142 -5.79 -27.01 -14.96
C THR A 142 -5.53 -27.02 -13.46
N ASP A 143 -4.32 -26.68 -13.01
CA ASP A 143 -3.98 -26.62 -11.59
C ASP A 143 -4.71 -25.43 -10.94
N PRO A 144 -5.64 -25.67 -9.99
CA PRO A 144 -6.47 -24.61 -9.42
C PRO A 144 -5.68 -23.59 -8.60
N GLU A 145 -4.46 -23.92 -8.16
CA GLU A 145 -3.60 -23.03 -7.38
C GLU A 145 -2.88 -21.99 -8.25
N VAL A 146 -2.80 -22.21 -9.56
CA VAL A 146 -2.05 -21.34 -10.47
C VAL A 146 -2.75 -19.99 -10.67
N GLY A 147 -4.06 -19.99 -10.96
CA GLY A 147 -4.83 -18.77 -11.19
C GLY A 147 -4.74 -17.78 -10.01
N PRO A 148 -5.02 -18.22 -8.77
CA PRO A 148 -4.83 -17.40 -7.57
C PRO A 148 -3.39 -16.87 -7.42
N ALA A 149 -2.38 -17.70 -7.66
CA ALA A 149 -0.98 -17.27 -7.56
C ALA A 149 -0.62 -16.17 -8.57
N ILE A 150 -1.13 -16.25 -9.80
CA ILE A 150 -0.98 -15.20 -10.82
C ILE A 150 -1.67 -13.92 -10.37
N ALA A 151 -2.92 -13.99 -9.90
CA ALA A 151 -3.68 -12.83 -9.45
C ALA A 151 -2.98 -12.10 -8.28
N VAL A 152 -2.47 -12.86 -7.29
CA VAL A 152 -1.69 -12.30 -6.18
C VAL A 152 -0.43 -11.62 -6.70
N CYS A 153 0.32 -12.24 -7.61
CA CYS A 153 1.54 -11.66 -8.18
C CYS A 153 1.29 -10.35 -8.95
N ILE A 154 0.17 -10.25 -9.65
CA ILE A 154 -0.26 -9.01 -10.31
C ILE A 154 -0.58 -7.95 -9.25
N ARG A 155 -1.39 -8.29 -8.25
CA ARG A 155 -1.77 -7.38 -7.17
C ARG A 155 -0.57 -6.86 -6.40
N GLU A 156 0.45 -7.68 -6.17
CA GLU A 156 1.70 -7.26 -5.50
C GLU A 156 2.41 -6.15 -6.26
N GLN A 157 2.64 -6.34 -7.55
CA GLN A 157 3.27 -5.32 -8.39
C GLN A 157 2.43 -4.04 -8.40
N LEU A 158 1.10 -4.15 -8.53
CA LEU A 158 0.20 -3.01 -8.49
C LEU A 158 0.22 -2.26 -7.15
N TYR A 159 0.28 -2.97 -6.03
CA TYR A 159 0.40 -2.39 -4.69
C TYR A 159 1.74 -1.64 -4.53
N GLU A 160 2.84 -2.22 -4.99
CA GLU A 160 4.16 -1.59 -4.96
C GLU A 160 4.16 -0.29 -5.77
N ILE A 161 3.63 -0.31 -6.99
CA ILE A 161 3.52 0.87 -7.85
C ILE A 161 2.67 1.96 -7.19
N ALA A 162 1.51 1.60 -6.63
CA ALA A 162 0.60 2.55 -5.99
C ALA A 162 1.22 3.19 -4.75
N SER A 163 1.81 2.38 -3.86
CA SER A 163 2.44 2.85 -2.62
C SER A 163 3.67 3.73 -2.89
N GLN A 164 4.52 3.38 -3.87
CA GLN A 164 5.65 4.21 -4.31
C GLN A 164 5.19 5.56 -4.85
N THR A 165 4.13 5.57 -5.68
CA THR A 165 3.58 6.80 -6.26
C THR A 165 3.10 7.75 -5.15
N VAL A 166 2.40 7.22 -4.15
CA VAL A 166 1.93 8.01 -3.01
C VAL A 166 3.11 8.51 -2.16
N SER A 167 4.07 7.64 -1.84
CA SER A 167 5.25 8.00 -1.05
C SER A 167 6.07 9.11 -1.72
N ALA A 168 6.33 9.02 -3.02
CA ALA A 168 7.03 10.05 -3.79
C ALA A 168 6.31 11.41 -3.75
N MET A 169 4.96 11.41 -3.82
CA MET A 169 4.18 12.64 -3.70
C MET A 169 4.28 13.29 -2.31
N ARG A 170 4.33 12.49 -1.24
CA ARG A 170 4.53 13.00 0.14
C ARG A 170 5.89 13.68 0.27
N GLU A 171 6.94 13.04 -0.21
CA GLU A 171 8.31 13.55 -0.16
C GLU A 171 8.47 14.85 -0.94
N ALA A 172 7.84 14.95 -2.11
CA ALA A 172 7.82 16.18 -2.90
C ALA A 172 7.11 17.34 -2.17
N LYS A 173 5.98 17.06 -1.48
CA LYS A 173 5.26 18.05 -0.67
C LYS A 173 6.11 18.54 0.52
N MET A 174 6.81 17.63 1.22
CA MET A 174 7.71 17.98 2.33
C MET A 174 8.93 18.79 1.89
N SER A 175 9.53 18.43 0.76
CA SER A 175 10.71 19.11 0.21
C SER A 175 10.40 20.55 -0.23
N LYS A 176 9.19 20.81 -0.76
CA LYS A 176 8.73 22.17 -1.08
C LYS A 176 8.52 23.02 0.16
N LYS A 177 7.95 22.45 1.23
CA LYS A 177 7.75 23.16 2.51
C LYS A 177 9.07 23.59 3.16
N ARG A 178 10.12 22.77 3.05
CA ARG A 178 11.47 23.09 3.57
C ARG A 178 12.21 24.17 2.76
N ARG A 179 11.82 24.43 1.50
CA ARG A 179 12.44 25.44 0.62
C ARG A 179 11.69 26.77 0.56
N ALA A 180 10.55 26.90 1.24
CA ALA A 180 9.83 28.17 1.32
C ALA A 180 10.60 29.16 2.22
N PRO A 181 10.90 30.40 1.78
CA PRO A 181 11.51 31.41 2.64
C PRO A 181 10.54 31.79 3.76
N GLU A 182 11.01 31.82 5.01
CA GLU A 182 10.27 32.45 6.11
C GLU A 182 10.16 33.95 5.82
N PHE A 183 9.02 34.40 5.31
CA PHE A 183 8.71 35.82 5.26
C PHE A 183 8.47 36.30 6.70
N ALA A 184 9.49 36.92 7.28
CA ALA A 184 9.39 37.68 8.52
C ALA A 184 8.28 38.73 8.38
N SER A 185 7.26 38.62 9.22
CA SER A 185 6.22 39.64 9.38
C SER A 185 6.84 40.89 9.98
N ASN A 186 7.17 41.88 9.13
CA ASN A 186 7.69 43.16 9.58
C ASN A 186 6.52 44.06 10.02
N SER A 187 6.17 44.00 11.30
CA SER A 187 5.20 44.92 11.88
C SER A 187 5.87 46.28 12.13
N LYS A 188 5.60 47.25 11.25
CA LYS A 188 5.81 48.67 11.56
C LYS A 188 4.71 49.11 12.53
N ALA A 189 5.07 49.39 13.78
CA ALA A 189 4.29 50.23 14.69
C ALA A 189 5.21 51.34 15.21
N MET A 190 4.74 52.58 15.10
CA MET A 190 5.45 53.81 15.36
C MET A 190 4.82 54.51 16.57
N ASN A 191 5.66 55.06 17.47
CA ASN A 191 5.38 56.05 18.52
C ASN A 191 4.48 55.57 19.69
N ASN A 192 4.67 55.90 20.99
CA ASN A 192 5.28 57.05 21.68
C ASN A 192 5.57 56.70 23.17
N ALA A 193 6.43 57.52 23.79
CA ALA A 193 6.47 57.95 25.20
C ALA A 193 7.00 57.02 26.33
N VAL A 194 8.14 57.46 26.90
CA VAL A 194 8.48 57.67 28.34
C VAL A 194 7.34 57.36 29.33
N ASP A 195 7.52 56.72 30.50
CA ASP A 195 8.49 56.99 31.56
C ASP A 195 8.30 56.01 32.75
N MET A 196 9.20 56.11 33.73
CA MET A 196 8.96 55.91 35.18
C MET A 196 8.91 54.48 35.79
N PHE A 197 10.06 54.14 36.37
CA PHE A 197 10.23 53.87 37.81
C PHE A 197 9.50 52.68 38.50
N LYS A 198 10.36 51.86 39.14
CA LYS A 198 10.26 51.26 40.48
C LYS A 198 9.64 49.86 40.67
N TYR A 199 10.58 48.97 41.04
CA TYR A 199 10.61 48.13 42.26
C TYR A 199 9.77 46.86 42.36
N PHE A 200 10.37 45.96 43.15
CA PHE A 200 9.94 44.64 43.63
C PHE A 200 10.12 43.51 42.61
N GLY A 201 10.86 42.43 42.88
CA GLY A 201 11.53 42.01 44.09
C GLY A 201 11.62 40.47 44.11
N SER A 202 12.79 39.97 44.52
CA SER A 202 12.97 38.72 45.25
C SER A 202 12.83 37.34 44.55
N LYS A 203 14.02 36.75 44.35
CA LYS A 203 14.50 35.43 44.82
C LYS A 203 13.86 34.11 44.33
N GLY A 204 14.80 33.21 43.99
CA GLY A 204 14.76 31.76 44.25
C GLY A 204 14.44 30.94 43.00
N SER A 205 15.02 29.78 42.73
CA SER A 205 16.09 28.99 43.34
C SER A 205 16.45 27.92 42.31
N VAL A 206 17.73 27.56 42.21
CA VAL A 206 18.19 26.32 41.58
C VAL A 206 17.68 25.13 42.41
N ILE A 207 17.41 23.97 41.79
CA ILE A 207 17.95 22.64 42.18
C ILE A 207 17.43 21.53 41.25
N ARG A 208 18.43 20.85 40.65
CA ARG A 208 18.55 19.49 40.10
C ARG A 208 17.65 19.04 38.96
#